data_AF-A0A257TTT6-F1
#
_entry.id   AF-A0A257TTT6-F1
#
_cell.length_a   1.000
_cell.length_b   1.000
_cell.length_c   1.000
_cell.angle_alpha   90.00
_cell.angle_beta   90.00
_cell.angle_gamma   90.00
#
_symmetry.space_group_name_H-M   'P 1'
#
loop_
_entity.id
_entity.type
_entity.pdbx_description
1 polymer ?
#
loop_
_entity_poly.entity_id
_entity_poly.type
_entity_poly.pdbx_seq_one_letter_code
_entity_poly.pdbx_strand_id
1 'polypeptide(L)'
;EFLKLFDKLVLSHKVGAVKPEEKIYRAVEAFTHAAPEKHFYIDDIPEYVAGGKKLGWDAVQFVGNRELFDEFTKRGIKWNNRAAK
;
A
#
# COMPACT_ATOMS: atom_id res chain seq x y z
N GLU A 1 -4.07 4.21 19.80
CA GLU A 1 -2.68 4.50 19.39
C GLU A 1 -2.36 4.07 17.96
N PHE A 2 -2.36 2.79 17.59
CA PHE A 2 -1.99 2.34 16.22
C PHE A 2 -2.74 3.02 15.08
N LEU A 3 -4.08 3.07 15.13
CA LEU A 3 -4.89 3.67 14.06
C LEU A 3 -4.65 5.18 13.87
N LYS A 4 -4.07 5.87 14.86
CA LYS A 4 -3.69 7.29 14.74
C LYS A 4 -2.49 7.52 13.82
N LEU A 5 -1.78 6.45 13.43
CA LEU A 5 -0.68 6.50 12.46
C LEU A 5 -1.17 6.61 11.00
N PHE A 6 -2.49 6.50 10.76
CA PHE A 6 -3.08 6.50 9.43
C PHE A 6 -4.08 7.66 9.28
N ASP A 7 -3.98 8.38 8.17
CA ASP A 7 -4.91 9.47 7.86
C ASP A 7 -6.33 8.96 7.52
N LYS A 8 -6.42 7.74 6.99
CA LYS A 8 -7.68 7.13 6.55
C LYS A 8 -7.67 5.62 6.66
N LEU A 9 -8.85 5.09 6.96
CA LEU A 9 -9.18 3.67 6.82
C LEU A 9 -10.15 3.48 5.65
N VAL A 10 -9.73 2.74 4.64
CA VAL A 10 -10.57 2.31 3.51
C VAL A 10 -11.01 0.88 3.77
N LEU A 11 -12.28 0.72 4.19
CA LEU A 11 -12.83 -0.55 4.66
C LEU A 11 -13.77 -1.14 3.61
N SER A 12 -13.55 -2.41 3.23
CA SER A 12 -14.30 -3.08 2.15
C SER A 12 -15.82 -3.03 2.32
N HIS A 13 -16.34 -3.24 3.53
CA HIS A 13 -17.78 -3.18 3.80
C HIS A 13 -18.36 -1.76 3.66
N LYS A 14 -17.56 -0.70 3.82
CA LYS A 14 -18.00 0.69 3.62
C LYS A 14 -17.92 1.09 2.15
N VAL A 15 -16.91 0.58 1.43
CA VAL A 15 -16.73 0.83 0.00
C VAL A 15 -17.68 -0.03 -0.83
N GLY A 16 -18.06 -1.20 -0.34
CA GLY A 16 -18.82 -2.21 -1.09
C GLY A 16 -18.00 -2.81 -2.23
N ALA A 17 -16.75 -3.16 -1.95
CA ALA A 17 -15.83 -3.90 -2.83
C ALA A 17 -14.70 -4.52 -1.99
N VAL A 18 -14.20 -5.68 -2.40
CA VAL A 18 -13.01 -6.31 -1.79
C VAL A 18 -11.82 -6.23 -2.75
N LYS A 19 -10.61 -6.45 -2.24
CA LYS A 19 -9.45 -6.64 -3.10
C LYS A 19 -9.60 -8.00 -3.85
N PRO A 20 -9.20 -8.11 -5.12
CA PRO A 20 -8.53 -7.10 -5.96
C PRO A 20 -9.49 -6.30 -6.87
N GLU A 21 -10.77 -6.13 -6.52
CA GLU A 21 -11.70 -5.34 -7.35
C GLU A 21 -11.23 -3.89 -7.47
N GLU A 22 -11.21 -3.33 -8.69
CA GLU A 22 -10.68 -1.98 -8.96
C GLU A 22 -11.24 -0.91 -8.02
N LYS A 23 -12.53 -1.01 -7.68
CA LYS A 23 -13.25 -0.05 -6.84
C LYS A 23 -12.58 0.19 -5.47
N ILE A 24 -11.93 -0.81 -4.86
CA ILE A 24 -11.29 -0.63 -3.55
C ILE A 24 -10.03 0.25 -3.64
N TYR A 25 -9.27 0.13 -4.72
CA TYR A 25 -8.08 0.94 -4.97
C TYR A 25 -8.46 2.36 -5.40
N ARG A 26 -9.46 2.49 -6.28
CA ARG A 26 -10.01 3.82 -6.67
C ARG A 26 -10.56 4.59 -5.47
N ALA A 27 -11.11 3.90 -4.46
CA ALA A 27 -11.53 4.55 -3.22
C ALA A 27 -10.35 5.17 -2.44
N VAL A 28 -9.15 4.60 -2.54
CA VAL A 28 -7.93 5.20 -1.98
C VAL A 28 -7.51 6.42 -2.81
N GLU A 29 -7.45 6.29 -4.13
CA GLU A 29 -7.11 7.43 -5.03
C GLU A 29 -8.05 8.62 -4.85
N ALA A 30 -9.35 8.35 -4.67
CA ALA A 30 -10.35 9.40 -4.42
C ALA A 30 -10.12 10.12 -3.09
N PHE A 31 -9.52 9.46 -2.09
CA PHE A 31 -9.17 10.08 -0.81
C PHE A 31 -7.85 10.85 -0.89
N THR A 32 -6.83 10.30 -1.55
CA THR A 32 -5.50 10.91 -1.62
C THR A 32 -5.41 12.01 -2.67
N HIS A 33 -6.29 12.00 -3.68
CA HIS A 33 -6.21 12.84 -4.88
C HIS A 33 -4.88 12.75 -5.62
N ALA A 34 -4.13 11.68 -5.39
CA ALA A 34 -2.82 11.45 -6.00
C ALA A 34 -2.96 10.61 -7.27
N ALA A 35 -2.03 10.78 -8.21
CA ALA A 35 -1.96 9.92 -9.39
C ALA A 35 -1.60 8.47 -8.98
N PRO A 36 -2.00 7.44 -9.75
CA PRO A 36 -1.75 6.04 -9.41
C PRO A 36 -0.28 5.74 -9.09
N GLU A 37 0.66 6.27 -9.87
CA GLU A 37 2.11 6.08 -9.71
C GLU A 37 2.70 6.72 -8.44
N LYS A 38 1.92 7.53 -7.72
CA LYS A 38 2.31 8.09 -6.41
C LYS A 38 1.90 7.21 -5.24
N HIS A 39 1.19 6.11 -5.49
CA HIS A 39 0.80 5.15 -4.47
C HIS A 39 1.84 4.04 -4.40
N PHE A 40 2.48 3.93 -3.24
CA PHE A 40 3.26 2.75 -2.89
C PHE A 40 2.43 1.83 -1.99
N TYR A 41 2.23 0.60 -2.43
CA TYR A 41 1.30 -0.35 -1.82
C TYR A 41 1.97 -1.67 -1.46
N ILE A 42 1.60 -2.17 -0.29
CA ILE A 42 2.21 -3.32 0.35
C ILE A 42 1.08 -4.25 0.76
N ASP A 43 1.14 -5.51 0.33
CA ASP A 43 0.17 -6.54 0.69
C ASP A 43 0.85 -7.91 0.69
N ASP A 44 0.45 -8.81 1.57
CA ASP A 44 1.02 -10.16 1.65
C ASP A 44 0.45 -11.10 0.57
N ILE A 45 -0.73 -10.77 0.01
CA ILE A 45 -1.41 -11.59 -1.00
C ILE A 45 -0.98 -11.16 -2.42
N PRO A 46 -0.32 -12.04 -3.21
CA PRO A 46 0.17 -11.70 -4.56
C PRO A 46 -0.91 -11.17 -5.51
N GLU A 47 -2.12 -11.71 -5.41
CA GLU A 47 -3.26 -11.30 -6.23
C GLU A 47 -3.66 -9.83 -5.96
N TYR A 48 -3.58 -9.40 -4.71
CA TYR A 48 -3.92 -8.03 -4.33
C TYR A 48 -2.84 -7.05 -4.78
N VAL A 49 -1.57 -7.44 -4.68
CA VAL A 49 -0.45 -6.70 -5.27
C VAL A 49 -0.64 -6.55 -6.78
N ALA A 50 -1.01 -7.63 -7.47
CA ALA A 50 -1.28 -7.58 -8.91
C ALA A 50 -2.47 -6.65 -9.24
N GLY A 51 -3.51 -6.61 -8.40
CA GLY A 51 -4.62 -5.66 -8.51
C GLY A 51 -4.16 -4.20 -8.48
N GLY A 52 -3.30 -3.84 -7.52
CA GLY A 52 -2.72 -2.49 -7.45
C GLY A 52 -1.85 -2.17 -8.68
N LYS A 53 -0.98 -3.09 -9.09
CA LYS A 53 -0.12 -2.91 -10.28
C LYS A 53 -0.92 -2.67 -11.55
N LYS A 54 -2.04 -3.39 -11.75
CA LYS A 54 -2.92 -3.21 -12.92
C LYS A 54 -3.47 -1.80 -13.03
N LEU A 55 -3.60 -1.08 -11.91
CA LEU A 55 -4.08 0.30 -11.87
C LEU A 55 -2.97 1.35 -11.95
N GLY A 56 -1.71 0.92 -12.07
CA GLY A 56 -0.55 1.80 -12.15
C GLY A 56 0.10 2.13 -10.81
N TRP A 57 -0.30 1.46 -9.73
CA TRP A 57 0.35 1.64 -8.42
C TRP A 57 1.70 0.95 -8.41
N ASP A 58 2.64 1.53 -7.67
CA ASP A 58 3.86 0.85 -7.28
C ASP A 58 3.52 -0.11 -6.12
N ALA A 59 3.52 -1.42 -6.38
CA ALA A 59 3.11 -2.39 -5.38
C ALA A 59 4.10 -3.54 -5.22
N VAL A 60 4.30 -3.97 -3.99
CA VAL A 60 5.22 -5.07 -3.63
C VAL A 60 4.52 -6.07 -2.70
N GLN A 61 4.87 -7.34 -2.86
CA GLN A 61 4.41 -8.37 -1.93
C GLN A 61 5.22 -8.29 -0.63
N PHE A 62 4.53 -8.25 0.50
CA PHE A 62 5.18 -8.41 1.80
C PHE A 62 5.49 -9.89 2.06
N VAL A 63 6.78 -10.23 2.04
CA VAL A 63 7.28 -11.57 2.38
C VAL A 63 8.19 -11.58 3.61
N GLY A 64 8.58 -10.39 4.09
CA GLY A 64 9.51 -10.21 5.20
C GLY A 64 10.04 -8.78 5.28
N ASN A 65 10.55 -8.41 6.45
CA ASN A 65 11.07 -7.05 6.69
C ASN A 65 12.32 -6.76 5.86
N ARG A 66 13.20 -7.75 5.65
CA ARG A 66 14.43 -7.57 4.88
C ARG A 66 14.10 -7.14 3.46
N GLU A 67 13.26 -7.92 2.79
CA GLU A 67 12.82 -7.68 1.43
C GLU A 67 12.06 -6.35 1.33
N LEU A 68 11.20 -6.03 2.30
CA LEU A 68 10.49 -4.75 2.31
C LEU A 68 11.44 -3.55 2.44
N PHE A 69 12.47 -3.63 3.28
CA PHE A 69 13.44 -2.55 3.45
C PHE A 69 14.35 -2.40 2.23
N ASP A 70 14.65 -3.48 1.52
CA ASP A 70 15.31 -3.39 0.21
C ASP A 70 14.42 -2.63 -0.79
N GLU A 71 13.12 -2.91 -0.82
CA GLU A 71 12.16 -2.19 -1.67
C GLU A 71 12.05 -0.70 -1.28
N PHE A 72 12.12 -0.36 0.01
CA PHE A 72 12.15 1.03 0.48
C PHE A 72 13.43 1.74 0.04
N THR A 73 14.57 1.08 0.18
CA THR A 73 15.88 1.61 -0.23
C THR A 73 15.90 1.93 -1.73
N LYS A 74 15.44 1.00 -2.58
CA LYS A 74 15.35 1.19 -4.04
C LYS A 74 14.50 2.39 -4.43
N ARG A 75 13.52 2.77 -3.61
CA ARG A 75 12.59 3.89 -3.83
C ARG A 75 12.97 5.17 -3.09
N GLY A 76 14.05 5.16 -2.30
CA GLY A 76 14.43 6.29 -1.45
C GLY A 76 13.43 6.60 -0.34
N ILE A 77 12.57 5.65 0.03
CA ILE A 77 11.63 5.79 1.15
C ILE A 77 12.44 5.74 2.45
N LYS A 78 12.28 6.74 3.33
CA LYS A 78 12.94 6.77 4.64
C LYS A 78 12.02 6.15 5.69
N TRP A 79 12.57 5.27 6.53
CA TRP A 79 11.86 4.70 7.67
C TRP A 79 12.71 4.78 8.94
N ASN A 80 12.06 4.85 10.09
CA ASN A 80 12.73 4.86 11.38
C ASN A 80 13.17 3.44 11.73
N ASN A 81 14.40 3.07 11.36
CA ASN A 81 15.01 1.82 11.78
C ASN A 81 15.46 1.91 13.24
N ARG A 82 14.57 1.59 14.19
CA ARG A 82 14.93 1.53 15.62
C ARG A 82 15.85 0.35 15.97
N ALA A 83 16.07 -0.59 15.05
CA ALA A 83 16.99 -1.71 15.23
C ALA A 83 18.46 -1.37 14.90
N ALA A 84 18.74 -0.12 14.51
CA ALA A 84 20.09 0.40 14.30
C ALA A 84 20.62 1.21 15.51
N LYS A 85 20.08 0.97 16.71
CA LYS A 85 20.66 1.41 17.98
C LYS A 85 21.23 0.22 18.73
#